data_AF-A0A1F6QRP9-F1
#
_entry.id   AF-A0A1F6QRP9-F1
#
_cell.length_a   1.000
_cell.length_b   1.000
_cell.length_c   1.000
_cell.angle_alpha   90.00
_cell.angle_beta   90.00
_cell.angle_gamma   90.00
#
_symmetry.space_group_name_H-M   'P 1'
#
loop_
_entity.id
_entity.type
_entity.pdbx_description
1 polymer ?
#
loop_
_entity_poly.entity_id
_entity_poly.type
_entity_poly.pdbx_seq_one_letter_code
_entity_poly.pdbx_strand_id
1 'polypeptide(L)'
;MKFKNVWPYLLFFFIICSWPFIYYPLTDGDILHWLPIAKEIQSNFNFLTTVSFDQAHGPLLVWGSGIFAKVLFNSFYGYAFFNLALGVFGIWLTYYFSYKIWENESISKLASFIMSTSLAFVYFARTPMYDLPATVMYFAFTGFYLLYVIKNKRKYLLLALLFVGLGSLSRFSIVLGLSGIYLVSINIIYRRSIVKLITDGALVVLSPVLFNAPWLYGQYLVHGKEFMDTFMIDNFYRYIKEPGEGAKTYHNYYVFILYVFFGLIPHSFVVLISIFQKKTWSNIINNKVYQSLFAAFLPCLIVFSFSGHVKLGRYIAYVFPMLILFLSHHLFEFDLMNEKWRKKTLIATLSTLVLICITFGLLIYKFPKECSEAPLMVLGIIGVVCIPIITMFIIIRNNHEKFRENATAYLLPFLLVQLLFWSILAYESVHASFLTSIRDRVIQSIY
;
A
#
# COMPACT_ATOMS: atom_id res chain seq x y z
N MET A 1 -21.53 14.63 -4.82
CA MET A 1 -20.42 14.18 -3.95
C MET A 1 -20.07 15.31 -3.00
N LYS A 2 -20.39 15.17 -1.71
CA LYS A 2 -19.99 16.16 -0.70
C LYS A 2 -18.58 15.80 -0.22
N PHE A 3 -17.55 16.38 -0.84
CA PHE A 3 -16.14 16.14 -0.48
C PHE A 3 -15.84 16.45 1.00
N LYS A 4 -16.71 17.20 1.68
CA LYS A 4 -16.57 17.49 3.11
C LYS A 4 -16.48 16.23 3.99
N ASN A 5 -17.07 15.13 3.53
CA ASN A 5 -17.18 13.90 4.31
C ASN A 5 -15.92 13.01 4.32
N VAL A 6 -14.94 13.27 3.45
CA VAL A 6 -13.66 12.53 3.47
C VAL A 6 -12.62 13.18 4.39
N TRP A 7 -12.75 14.49 4.66
CA TRP A 7 -11.77 15.26 5.45
C TRP A 7 -11.39 14.64 6.80
N PRO A 8 -12.32 14.11 7.61
CA PRO A 8 -11.94 13.50 8.88
C PRO A 8 -10.91 12.37 8.72
N TYR A 9 -11.05 11.56 7.66
CA TYR A 9 -10.13 10.46 7.37
C TYR A 9 -8.79 10.95 6.83
N LEU A 10 -8.80 11.98 5.98
CA LEU A 10 -7.58 12.61 5.47
C LEU A 10 -6.78 13.25 6.59
N LEU A 11 -7.45 14.01 7.47
CA LEU A 11 -6.83 14.66 8.63
C LEU A 11 -6.31 13.62 9.63
N PHE A 12 -7.13 12.63 9.97
CA PHE A 12 -6.71 11.50 10.80
C PHE A 12 -5.44 10.85 10.25
N PHE A 13 -5.45 10.47 8.96
CA PHE A 13 -4.35 9.77 8.32
C PHE A 13 -3.09 10.64 8.24
N PHE A 14 -3.25 11.91 7.88
CA PHE A 14 -2.17 12.89 7.84
C PHE A 14 -1.53 13.05 9.22
N ILE A 15 -2.33 13.17 10.28
CA ILE A 15 -1.83 13.30 11.67
C ILE A 15 -1.06 12.04 12.08
N ILE A 16 -1.63 10.85 11.93
CA ILE A 16 -0.94 9.61 12.32
C ILE A 16 0.27 9.30 11.47
N CYS A 17 0.39 9.85 10.25
CA CYS A 17 1.57 9.65 9.39
C CYS A 17 2.57 10.81 9.48
N SER A 18 2.19 11.97 10.02
CA SER A 18 3.09 13.12 10.20
C SER A 18 3.62 13.22 11.62
N TRP A 19 2.89 12.72 12.61
CA TRP A 19 3.30 12.76 14.01
C TRP A 19 3.93 11.43 14.45
N PRO A 20 4.98 11.45 15.27
CA PRO A 20 6.02 12.47 15.41
C PRO A 20 7.13 12.22 14.36
N PHE A 21 6.76 12.12 13.07
CA PHE A 21 7.72 11.86 11.97
C PHE A 21 8.82 12.90 11.87
N ILE A 22 8.54 14.10 12.39
CA ILE A 22 9.51 15.18 12.59
C ILE A 22 10.80 14.65 13.27
N TYR A 23 10.72 13.57 14.04
CA TYR A 23 11.80 13.07 14.89
C TYR A 23 12.31 11.64 14.57
N TYR A 24 11.90 11.00 13.45
CA TYR A 24 12.27 9.64 12.93
C TYR A 24 11.12 8.59 13.02
N PRO A 25 10.82 7.79 11.96
CA PRO A 25 11.50 6.49 11.79
C PRO A 25 11.68 6.04 10.32
N LEU A 26 12.90 6.15 9.81
CA LEU A 26 13.33 5.53 8.56
C LEU A 26 13.98 4.18 8.88
N THR A 27 13.19 3.13 9.05
CA THR A 27 13.70 1.81 9.49
C THR A 27 13.90 0.82 8.35
N ASP A 28 13.62 1.22 7.11
CA ASP A 28 13.80 0.37 5.93
C ASP A 28 15.22 0.55 5.36
N GLY A 29 15.87 -0.57 5.04
CA GLY A 29 17.24 -0.57 4.52
C GLY A 29 17.36 0.09 3.14
N ASP A 30 16.29 0.09 2.33
CA ASP A 30 16.30 0.69 0.99
C ASP A 30 16.52 2.20 1.02
N ILE A 31 16.29 2.83 2.18
CA ILE A 31 16.38 4.28 2.36
C ILE A 31 17.80 4.77 2.08
N LEU A 32 18.81 4.00 2.46
CA LEU A 32 20.21 4.32 2.20
C LEU A 32 20.54 4.32 0.69
N HIS A 33 19.74 3.65 -0.14
CA HIS A 33 19.96 3.56 -1.59
C HIS A 33 19.37 4.75 -2.34
N TRP A 34 18.12 5.13 -2.05
CA TRP A 34 17.43 6.17 -2.82
C TRP A 34 17.57 7.58 -2.25
N LEU A 35 17.92 7.73 -0.97
CA LEU A 35 18.02 9.05 -0.33
C LEU A 35 19.15 9.93 -0.90
N PRO A 36 20.37 9.42 -1.19
CA PRO A 36 21.41 10.22 -1.83
C PRO A 36 20.96 10.77 -3.20
N ILE A 37 20.21 9.96 -3.94
CA ILE A 37 19.64 10.32 -5.24
C ILE A 37 18.61 11.44 -5.09
N ALA A 38 17.70 11.32 -4.12
CA ALA A 38 16.71 12.36 -3.84
C ALA A 38 17.38 13.67 -3.42
N LYS A 39 18.49 13.61 -2.66
CA LYS A 39 19.32 14.77 -2.28
C LYS A 39 19.98 15.42 -3.49
N GLU A 40 20.48 14.63 -4.43
CA GLU A 40 21.02 15.15 -5.70
C GLU A 40 19.96 15.95 -6.48
N ILE A 41 18.74 15.40 -6.60
CA ILE A 41 17.61 16.07 -7.26
C ILE A 41 17.21 17.35 -6.52
N GLN A 42 17.15 17.31 -5.18
CA GLN A 42 16.87 18.49 -4.35
C GLN A 42 17.90 19.62 -4.57
N SER A 43 19.16 19.24 -4.77
CA SER A 43 20.28 20.17 -4.93
C SER A 43 20.30 20.80 -6.32
N ASN A 44 20.20 19.95 -7.36
CA ASN A 44 20.56 20.32 -8.72
C ASN A 44 19.36 20.34 -9.69
N PHE A 45 18.18 19.90 -9.26
CA PHE A 45 16.98 19.73 -10.11
C PHE A 45 17.23 18.92 -11.38
N ASN A 46 18.20 18.00 -11.32
CA ASN A 46 18.49 17.10 -12.42
C ASN A 46 17.62 15.85 -12.31
N PHE A 47 16.53 15.82 -13.07
CA PHE A 47 15.56 14.72 -13.03
C PHE A 47 15.95 13.55 -13.95
N LEU A 48 16.72 13.79 -15.01
CA LEU A 48 16.93 12.79 -16.07
C LEU A 48 18.27 12.06 -16.00
N THR A 49 19.27 12.65 -15.34
CA THR A 49 20.67 12.22 -15.46
C THR A 49 21.38 12.20 -14.10
N THR A 50 20.91 11.35 -13.19
CA THR A 50 21.50 11.25 -11.84
C THR A 50 22.82 10.51 -11.85
N VAL A 51 23.72 10.89 -10.95
CA VAL A 51 25.08 10.31 -10.86
C VAL A 51 25.04 8.87 -10.34
N SER A 52 24.06 8.51 -9.52
CA SER A 52 23.93 7.14 -9.02
C SER A 52 23.36 6.17 -10.06
N PHE A 53 24.02 5.03 -10.19
CA PHE A 53 23.65 3.91 -11.05
C PHE A 53 22.43 3.12 -10.56
N ASP A 54 22.13 3.16 -9.26
CA ASP A 54 21.08 2.36 -8.59
C ASP A 54 19.67 2.98 -8.73
N GLN A 55 19.27 3.29 -9.96
CA GLN A 55 17.96 3.86 -10.32
C GLN A 55 17.08 2.92 -11.16
N ALA A 56 17.48 1.67 -11.38
CA ALA A 56 16.75 0.73 -12.23
C ALA A 56 15.28 0.47 -11.79
N HIS A 57 14.92 0.85 -10.56
CA HIS A 57 13.56 0.81 -10.03
C HIS A 57 12.62 1.87 -10.59
N GLY A 58 13.14 2.95 -11.19
CA GLY A 58 12.36 4.07 -11.73
C GLY A 58 12.45 5.33 -10.86
N PRO A 59 12.18 6.53 -11.41
CA PRO A 59 12.53 7.77 -10.74
C PRO A 59 11.44 8.39 -9.85
N LEU A 60 10.21 7.87 -9.83
CA LEU A 60 9.07 8.61 -9.26
C LEU A 60 9.24 8.94 -7.76
N LEU A 61 9.71 7.99 -6.96
CA LEU A 61 9.95 8.21 -5.53
C LEU A 61 10.98 9.32 -5.31
N VAL A 62 12.15 9.20 -5.94
CA VAL A 62 13.26 10.13 -5.73
C VAL A 62 12.96 11.53 -6.27
N TRP A 63 12.22 11.63 -7.38
CA TRP A 63 11.72 12.91 -7.90
C TRP A 63 10.77 13.57 -6.90
N GLY A 64 9.75 12.83 -6.43
CA GLY A 64 8.79 13.34 -5.47
C GLY A 64 9.47 13.75 -4.16
N SER A 65 10.29 12.88 -3.58
CA SER A 65 11.02 13.13 -2.34
C SER A 65 11.97 14.33 -2.45
N GLY A 66 12.72 14.45 -3.56
CA GLY A 66 13.61 15.59 -3.79
C GLY A 66 12.86 16.92 -3.91
N ILE A 67 11.73 16.95 -4.62
CA ILE A 67 10.87 18.13 -4.74
C ILE A 67 10.32 18.55 -3.36
N PHE A 68 9.77 17.61 -2.59
CA PHE A 68 9.21 17.92 -1.27
C PHE A 68 10.27 18.34 -0.25
N ALA A 69 11.44 17.69 -0.25
CA ALA A 69 12.57 18.10 0.60
C ALA A 69 13.09 19.50 0.26
N LYS A 70 12.90 19.97 -0.99
CA LYS A 70 13.26 21.32 -1.40
C LYS A 70 12.24 22.37 -0.96
N VAL A 71 10.95 22.05 -1.06
CA VAL A 71 9.85 23.00 -0.79
C VAL A 71 9.52 23.13 0.69
N LEU A 72 9.60 22.02 1.45
CA LEU A 72 9.27 22.00 2.87
C LEU A 72 10.50 22.34 3.72
N PHE A 73 11.29 21.32 4.04
CA PHE A 73 12.52 21.44 4.83
C PHE A 73 13.46 20.30 4.44
N ASN A 74 14.77 20.55 4.46
CA ASN A 74 15.77 19.50 4.28
C ASN A 74 15.84 18.63 5.53
N SER A 75 14.93 17.67 5.63
CA SER A 75 14.79 16.76 6.77
C SER A 75 14.21 15.43 6.32
N PHE A 76 14.30 14.41 7.20
CA PHE A 76 13.65 13.12 6.96
C PHE A 76 12.16 13.26 6.65
N TYR A 77 11.49 14.20 7.31
CA TYR A 77 10.09 14.49 7.03
C TYR A 77 9.89 14.97 5.59
N GLY A 78 10.75 15.89 5.10
CA GLY A 78 10.70 16.37 3.72
C GLY A 78 10.82 15.26 2.68
N TYR A 79 11.78 14.35 2.87
CA TYR A 79 11.98 13.20 1.97
C TYR A 79 10.85 12.14 2.06
N ALA A 80 10.27 11.94 3.23
CA ALA A 80 9.14 11.02 3.44
C ALA A 80 7.79 11.60 2.98
N PHE A 81 7.68 12.92 2.86
CA PHE A 81 6.42 13.61 2.62
C PHE A 81 5.73 13.17 1.33
N PHE A 82 6.49 12.80 0.29
CA PHE A 82 5.89 12.30 -0.96
C PHE A 82 5.04 11.05 -0.73
N ASN A 83 5.55 10.05 0.00
CA ASN A 83 4.79 8.85 0.33
C ASN A 83 3.62 9.16 1.25
N LEU A 84 3.77 10.09 2.18
CA LEU A 84 2.68 10.55 3.02
C LEU A 84 1.55 11.18 2.18
N ALA A 85 1.90 12.08 1.26
CA ALA A 85 0.95 12.72 0.35
C ALA A 85 0.24 11.70 -0.54
N LEU A 86 0.96 10.68 -1.04
CA LEU A 86 0.36 9.57 -1.78
C LEU A 86 -0.54 8.70 -0.92
N GLY A 87 -0.21 8.50 0.35
CA GLY A 87 -1.08 7.83 1.31
C GLY A 87 -2.41 8.58 1.48
N VAL A 88 -2.34 9.89 1.73
CA VAL A 88 -3.54 10.76 1.80
C VAL A 88 -4.33 10.72 0.49
N PHE A 89 -3.65 10.78 -0.66
CA PHE A 89 -4.29 10.66 -1.97
C PHE A 89 -4.95 9.29 -2.16
N GLY A 90 -4.34 8.21 -1.67
CA GLY A 90 -4.92 6.87 -1.65
C GLY A 90 -6.21 6.79 -0.83
N ILE A 91 -6.28 7.44 0.34
CA ILE A 91 -7.54 7.54 1.11
C ILE A 91 -8.61 8.28 0.32
N TRP A 92 -8.25 9.39 -0.33
CA TRP A 92 -9.17 10.13 -1.18
C TRP A 92 -9.68 9.29 -2.36
N LEU A 93 -8.80 8.54 -3.02
CA LEU A 93 -9.16 7.61 -4.09
C LEU A 93 -10.10 6.51 -3.59
N THR A 94 -9.86 5.95 -2.41
CA THR A 94 -10.73 4.96 -1.77
C THR A 94 -12.14 5.51 -1.57
N TYR A 95 -12.26 6.72 -1.01
CA TYR A 95 -13.56 7.40 -0.88
C TYR A 95 -14.20 7.65 -2.25
N TYR A 96 -13.43 8.19 -3.19
CA TYR A 96 -13.90 8.57 -4.52
C TYR A 96 -14.41 7.37 -5.32
N PHE A 97 -13.63 6.30 -5.43
CA PHE A 97 -14.03 5.10 -6.17
C PHE A 97 -15.19 4.40 -5.49
N SER A 98 -15.17 4.25 -4.17
CA SER A 98 -16.30 3.69 -3.43
C SER A 98 -17.60 4.43 -3.75
N TYR A 99 -17.58 5.76 -3.66
CA TYR A 99 -18.76 6.58 -3.96
C TYR A 99 -19.17 6.50 -5.44
N LYS A 100 -18.21 6.46 -6.38
CA LYS A 100 -18.53 6.42 -7.82
C LYS A 100 -19.06 5.07 -8.29
N ILE A 101 -18.69 3.99 -7.60
CA ILE A 101 -19.14 2.64 -7.89
C ILE A 101 -20.53 2.40 -7.28
N TRP A 102 -20.72 2.75 -6.00
CA TRP A 102 -21.93 2.38 -5.26
C TRP A 102 -22.89 3.53 -4.95
N GLU A 103 -22.49 4.77 -5.21
CA GLU A 103 -23.30 5.98 -4.99
C GLU A 103 -23.80 6.11 -3.53
N ASN A 104 -23.12 5.44 -2.60
CA ASN A 104 -23.45 5.36 -1.19
C ASN A 104 -22.34 6.01 -0.34
N GLU A 105 -22.71 7.05 0.40
CA GLU A 105 -21.78 7.81 1.22
C GLU A 105 -21.27 7.02 2.43
N SER A 106 -22.13 6.24 3.09
CA SER A 106 -21.75 5.46 4.28
C SER A 106 -20.78 4.33 3.94
N ILE A 107 -20.95 3.68 2.78
CA ILE A 107 -19.96 2.71 2.26
C ILE A 107 -18.62 3.39 1.98
N SER A 108 -18.65 4.62 1.47
CA SER A 108 -17.44 5.39 1.17
C SER A 108 -16.69 5.83 2.43
N LYS A 109 -17.43 6.23 3.47
CA LYS A 109 -16.92 6.52 4.81
C LYS A 109 -16.31 5.27 5.45
N LEU A 110 -16.98 4.13 5.36
CA LEU A 110 -16.47 2.87 5.87
C LEU A 110 -15.20 2.41 5.14
N ALA A 111 -15.15 2.54 3.81
CA ALA A 111 -13.95 2.24 3.03
C ALA A 111 -12.76 3.11 3.40
N SER A 112 -13.01 4.41 3.59
CA SER A 112 -11.98 5.35 4.03
C SER A 112 -11.49 5.04 5.44
N PHE A 113 -12.41 4.67 6.34
CA PHE A 113 -12.09 4.24 7.70
C PHE A 113 -11.18 3.01 7.70
N ILE A 114 -11.54 1.96 6.95
CA ILE A 114 -10.76 0.72 6.90
C ILE A 114 -9.37 1.00 6.31
N MET A 115 -9.30 1.75 5.22
CA MET A 115 -8.03 2.12 4.60
C MET A 115 -7.13 2.93 5.54
N SER A 116 -7.68 3.99 6.16
CA SER A 116 -6.90 4.89 7.00
C SER A 116 -6.42 4.26 8.30
N THR A 117 -7.13 3.24 8.80
CA THR A 117 -6.76 2.54 10.05
C THR A 117 -5.98 1.24 9.81
N SER A 118 -5.79 0.82 8.55
CA SER A 118 -5.04 -0.39 8.23
C SER A 118 -3.53 -0.24 8.47
N LEU A 119 -2.95 -1.20 9.20
CA LEU A 119 -1.54 -1.17 9.59
C LEU A 119 -0.60 -1.10 8.38
N ALA A 120 -0.86 -1.86 7.31
CA ALA A 120 -0.01 -1.86 6.12
C ALA A 120 0.01 -0.49 5.45
N PHE A 121 -1.17 0.11 5.26
CA PHE A 121 -1.25 1.36 4.52
C PHE A 121 -0.64 2.52 5.32
N VAL A 122 -0.82 2.52 6.64
CA VAL A 122 -0.10 3.43 7.55
C VAL A 122 1.40 3.22 7.42
N TYR A 123 1.89 1.97 7.50
CA TYR A 123 3.31 1.66 7.37
C TYR A 123 3.89 2.13 6.02
N PHE A 124 3.22 1.87 4.90
CA PHE A 124 3.68 2.27 3.57
C PHE A 124 3.70 3.79 3.38
N ALA A 125 2.72 4.52 3.92
CA ALA A 125 2.68 5.98 3.83
C ALA A 125 3.72 6.66 4.71
N ARG A 126 4.07 6.02 5.81
CA ARG A 126 5.11 6.45 6.73
C ARG A 126 6.50 6.21 6.13
N THR A 127 6.73 5.07 5.51
CA THR A 127 8.06 4.71 5.00
C THR A 127 8.24 5.11 3.52
N PRO A 128 9.19 6.00 3.18
CA PRO A 128 9.53 6.29 1.79
C PRO A 128 10.14 5.07 1.09
N MET A 129 9.35 4.48 0.20
CA MET A 129 9.65 3.28 -0.59
C MET A 129 8.95 3.36 -1.94
N TYR A 130 9.52 2.70 -2.97
CA TYR A 130 9.00 2.66 -4.34
C TYR A 130 7.64 1.95 -4.46
N ASP A 131 7.30 1.12 -3.48
CA ASP A 131 6.12 0.27 -3.51
C ASP A 131 4.81 1.06 -3.33
N LEU A 132 4.80 2.12 -2.49
CA LEU A 132 3.58 2.92 -2.29
C LEU A 132 3.21 3.76 -3.53
N PRO A 133 4.13 4.52 -4.16
CA PRO A 133 3.78 5.24 -5.37
C PRO A 133 3.23 4.31 -6.45
N ALA A 134 3.92 3.19 -6.72
CA ALA A 134 3.41 2.19 -7.66
C ALA A 134 2.03 1.65 -7.27
N THR A 135 1.80 1.36 -5.98
CA THR A 135 0.51 0.87 -5.47
C THR A 135 -0.62 1.87 -5.66
N VAL A 136 -0.42 3.15 -5.30
CA VAL A 136 -1.45 4.19 -5.40
C VAL A 136 -1.76 4.51 -6.87
N MET A 137 -0.74 4.55 -7.73
CA MET A 137 -0.93 4.75 -9.16
C MET A 137 -1.64 3.57 -9.83
N TYR A 138 -1.29 2.33 -9.47
CA TYR A 138 -2.00 1.13 -9.92
C TYR A 138 -3.46 1.10 -9.43
N PHE A 139 -3.70 1.50 -8.18
CA PHE A 139 -5.05 1.63 -7.64
C PHE A 139 -5.88 2.68 -8.40
N ALA A 140 -5.27 3.82 -8.70
CA ALA A 140 -5.90 4.85 -9.51
C ALA A 140 -6.20 4.34 -10.94
N PHE A 141 -5.25 3.67 -11.59
CA PHE A 141 -5.45 3.03 -12.89
C PHE A 141 -6.64 2.07 -12.87
N THR A 142 -6.64 1.09 -11.96
CA THR A 142 -7.68 0.07 -11.90
C THR A 142 -9.05 0.67 -11.59
N GLY A 143 -9.13 1.62 -10.66
CA GLY A 143 -10.37 2.33 -10.33
C GLY A 143 -10.92 3.18 -11.48
N PHE A 144 -10.08 3.99 -12.13
CA PHE A 144 -10.50 4.79 -13.28
C PHE A 144 -10.83 3.94 -14.51
N TYR A 145 -10.07 2.87 -14.76
CA TYR A 145 -10.38 1.96 -15.87
C TYR A 145 -11.71 1.23 -15.64
N LEU A 146 -12.00 0.80 -14.42
CA LEU A 146 -13.32 0.27 -14.06
C LEU A 146 -14.43 1.30 -14.32
N LEU A 147 -14.25 2.55 -13.87
CA LEU A 147 -15.21 3.64 -14.13
C LEU A 147 -15.38 3.94 -15.62
N TYR A 148 -14.32 3.84 -16.42
CA TYR A 148 -14.42 3.94 -17.88
C TYR A 148 -15.33 2.87 -18.44
N VAL A 149 -15.18 1.61 -18.00
CA VAL A 149 -16.02 0.50 -18.46
C VAL A 149 -17.46 0.63 -17.99
N ILE A 150 -17.71 0.91 -16.70
CA ILE A 150 -19.09 0.92 -16.17
C ILE A 150 -19.86 2.20 -16.51
N LYS A 151 -19.20 3.36 -16.61
CA LYS A 151 -19.86 4.64 -16.94
C LYS A 151 -19.73 5.02 -18.41
N ASN A 152 -18.91 4.30 -19.21
CA ASN A 152 -18.65 4.55 -20.62
C ASN A 152 -18.20 6.00 -20.94
N LYS A 153 -17.30 6.57 -20.12
CA LYS A 153 -16.79 7.95 -20.31
C LYS A 153 -15.29 7.96 -20.57
N ARG A 154 -14.87 8.47 -21.74
CA ARG A 154 -13.46 8.52 -22.17
C ARG A 154 -12.52 9.25 -21.21
N LYS A 155 -13.01 10.25 -20.47
CA LYS A 155 -12.20 10.95 -19.46
C LYS A 155 -11.60 10.00 -18.41
N TYR A 156 -12.29 8.92 -18.08
CA TYR A 156 -11.78 7.94 -17.13
C TYR A 156 -10.70 7.05 -17.73
N LEU A 157 -10.76 6.76 -19.05
CA LEU A 157 -9.66 6.10 -19.74
C LEU A 157 -8.42 7.00 -19.74
N LEU A 158 -8.57 8.30 -20.05
CA LEU A 158 -7.43 9.24 -20.03
C LEU A 158 -6.76 9.31 -18.65
N LEU A 159 -7.56 9.37 -17.57
CA LEU A 159 -7.02 9.32 -16.22
C LEU A 159 -6.34 7.98 -15.92
N ALA A 160 -6.93 6.85 -16.34
CA ALA A 160 -6.29 5.56 -16.18
C ALA A 160 -4.93 5.52 -16.90
N LEU A 161 -4.86 6.01 -18.14
CA LEU A 161 -3.62 6.09 -18.92
C LEU A 161 -2.57 6.97 -18.23
N LEU A 162 -2.96 8.13 -17.68
CA LEU A 162 -2.07 8.97 -16.89
C LEU A 162 -1.49 8.19 -15.70
N PHE A 163 -2.34 7.48 -14.95
CA PHE A 163 -1.91 6.79 -13.74
C PHE A 163 -1.06 5.53 -14.01
N VAL A 164 -1.32 4.76 -15.07
CA VAL A 164 -0.41 3.66 -15.44
C VAL A 164 0.95 4.19 -15.92
N GLY A 165 0.96 5.31 -16.65
CA GLY A 165 2.18 5.99 -17.06
C GLY A 165 3.01 6.46 -15.85
N LEU A 166 2.39 7.19 -14.92
CA LEU A 166 3.04 7.60 -13.67
C LEU A 166 3.48 6.42 -12.81
N GLY A 167 2.63 5.41 -12.61
CA GLY A 167 2.97 4.24 -11.80
C GLY A 167 4.17 3.47 -12.34
N SER A 168 4.30 3.40 -13.67
CA SER A 168 5.43 2.74 -14.32
C SER A 168 6.78 3.44 -14.07
N LEU A 169 6.79 4.75 -13.77
CA LEU A 169 7.99 5.46 -13.30
C LEU A 169 8.43 5.03 -11.89
N SER A 170 7.65 4.22 -11.18
CA SER A 170 7.99 3.73 -9.84
C SER A 170 8.35 2.26 -9.80
N ARG A 171 7.70 1.43 -10.63
CA ARG A 171 8.00 0.00 -10.84
C ARG A 171 7.47 -0.39 -12.24
N PHE A 172 8.32 -0.27 -13.26
CA PHE A 172 7.90 -0.35 -14.66
C PHE A 172 7.15 -1.64 -15.02
N SER A 173 7.83 -2.79 -14.90
CA SER A 173 7.28 -4.09 -15.32
C SER A 173 6.09 -4.53 -14.48
N ILE A 174 6.14 -4.27 -13.17
CA ILE A 174 5.09 -4.64 -12.22
C ILE A 174 3.81 -3.89 -12.57
N VAL A 175 3.87 -2.55 -12.69
CA VAL A 175 2.69 -1.75 -12.98
C VAL A 175 2.14 -2.06 -14.36
N LEU A 176 3.00 -2.19 -15.38
CA LEU A 176 2.58 -2.56 -16.73
C LEU A 176 1.93 -3.96 -16.77
N GLY A 177 2.58 -4.96 -16.17
CA GLY A 177 2.14 -6.35 -16.15
C GLY A 177 0.81 -6.53 -15.42
N LEU A 178 0.69 -5.99 -14.19
CA LEU A 178 -0.56 -6.06 -13.42
C LEU A 178 -1.70 -5.29 -14.13
N SER A 179 -1.40 -4.14 -14.73
CA SER A 179 -2.39 -3.37 -15.49
C SER A 179 -2.88 -4.13 -16.73
N GLY A 180 -1.98 -4.84 -17.43
CA GLY A 180 -2.32 -5.72 -18.54
C GLY A 180 -3.23 -6.87 -18.12
N ILE A 181 -2.88 -7.59 -17.03
CA ILE A 181 -3.70 -8.67 -16.47
C ILE A 181 -5.09 -8.14 -16.09
N TYR A 182 -5.15 -6.98 -15.44
CA TYR A 182 -6.41 -6.35 -15.04
C TYR A 182 -7.26 -5.99 -16.26
N LEU A 183 -6.65 -5.38 -17.29
CA LEU A 183 -7.32 -4.99 -18.51
C LEU A 183 -7.92 -6.19 -19.24
N VAL A 184 -7.18 -7.30 -19.36
CA VAL A 184 -7.68 -8.56 -19.93
C VAL A 184 -8.85 -9.09 -19.11
N SER A 185 -8.70 -9.16 -17.79
CA SER A 185 -9.74 -9.65 -16.89
C SER A 185 -11.04 -8.84 -16.99
N ILE A 186 -10.95 -7.52 -17.05
CA ILE A 186 -12.11 -6.63 -17.20
C ILE A 186 -12.78 -6.82 -18.57
N ASN A 187 -12.01 -7.01 -19.65
CA ASN A 187 -12.59 -7.31 -20.95
C ASN A 187 -13.38 -8.64 -20.93
N ILE A 188 -12.88 -9.66 -20.23
CA ILE A 188 -13.58 -10.95 -20.03
C ILE A 188 -14.86 -10.76 -19.19
N ILE A 189 -14.75 -10.15 -18.01
CA ILE A 189 -15.87 -9.95 -17.06
C ILE A 189 -17.04 -9.19 -17.72
N TYR A 190 -16.73 -8.14 -18.48
CA TYR A 190 -17.74 -7.32 -19.15
C TYR A 190 -18.04 -7.76 -20.59
N ARG A 191 -17.44 -8.86 -21.06
CA ARG A 191 -17.63 -9.40 -22.42
C ARG A 191 -17.45 -8.33 -23.51
N ARG A 192 -16.39 -7.53 -23.38
CA ARG A 192 -16.07 -6.46 -24.35
C ARG A 192 -15.43 -7.08 -25.59
N SER A 193 -15.61 -6.44 -26.75
CA SER A 193 -15.06 -6.90 -28.03
C SER A 193 -13.53 -6.97 -28.01
N ILE A 194 -12.94 -7.93 -28.75
CA ILE A 194 -11.48 -8.05 -28.92
C ILE A 194 -10.82 -6.76 -29.44
N VAL A 195 -11.51 -6.00 -30.29
CA VAL A 195 -11.03 -4.69 -30.78
C VAL A 195 -10.83 -3.70 -29.64
N LYS A 196 -11.70 -3.71 -28.62
CA LYS A 196 -11.54 -2.88 -27.41
C LYS A 196 -10.36 -3.34 -26.56
N LEU A 197 -10.16 -4.64 -26.42
CA LEU A 197 -8.98 -5.20 -25.75
C LEU A 197 -7.69 -4.74 -26.44
N ILE A 198 -7.61 -4.83 -27.77
CA ILE A 198 -6.42 -4.40 -28.54
C ILE A 198 -6.22 -2.89 -28.44
N THR A 199 -7.27 -2.09 -28.66
CA THR A 199 -7.15 -0.62 -28.64
C THR A 199 -6.83 -0.06 -27.26
N ASP A 200 -7.56 -0.48 -26.21
CA ASP A 200 -7.25 -0.05 -24.85
C ASP A 200 -5.87 -0.61 -24.41
N GLY A 201 -5.53 -1.83 -24.83
CA GLY A 201 -4.24 -2.46 -24.55
C GLY A 201 -3.06 -1.71 -25.18
N ALA A 202 -3.17 -1.31 -26.44
CA ALA A 202 -2.15 -0.51 -27.12
C ALA A 202 -1.92 0.83 -26.41
N LEU A 203 -3.00 1.48 -25.95
CA LEU A 203 -2.89 2.72 -25.18
C LEU A 203 -2.24 2.50 -23.81
N VAL A 204 -2.59 1.41 -23.13
CA VAL A 204 -1.98 1.05 -21.83
C VAL A 204 -0.50 0.71 -21.94
N VAL A 205 -0.04 0.18 -23.08
CA VAL A 205 1.40 -0.02 -23.34
C VAL A 205 2.07 1.30 -23.74
N LEU A 206 1.44 2.09 -24.61
CA LEU A 206 1.99 3.34 -25.11
C LEU A 206 2.23 4.36 -23.98
N SER A 207 1.32 4.44 -23.00
CA SER A 207 1.45 5.43 -21.92
C SER A 207 2.74 5.26 -21.09
N PRO A 208 3.05 4.10 -20.48
CA PRO A 208 4.33 3.85 -19.82
C PRO A 208 5.55 4.15 -20.69
N VAL A 209 5.51 3.80 -21.99
CA VAL A 209 6.63 4.12 -22.91
C VAL A 209 6.83 5.63 -22.99
N LEU A 210 5.78 6.42 -23.19
CA LEU A 210 5.87 7.88 -23.30
C LEU A 210 6.35 8.53 -22.00
N PHE A 211 5.93 8.03 -20.84
CA PHE A 211 6.34 8.58 -19.54
C PHE A 211 7.80 8.23 -19.20
N ASN A 212 8.24 6.99 -19.47
CA ASN A 212 9.59 6.55 -19.11
C ASN A 212 10.66 6.95 -20.13
N ALA A 213 10.30 7.11 -21.41
CA ALA A 213 11.28 7.37 -22.47
C ALA A 213 12.23 8.54 -22.18
N PRO A 214 11.78 9.71 -21.70
CA PRO A 214 12.71 10.82 -21.40
C PRO A 214 13.73 10.46 -20.32
N TRP A 215 13.31 9.77 -19.25
CA TRP A 215 14.20 9.36 -18.17
C TRP A 215 15.13 8.22 -18.59
N LEU A 216 14.62 7.19 -19.25
CA LEU A 216 15.43 6.08 -19.77
C LEU A 216 16.49 6.58 -20.74
N TYR A 217 16.12 7.52 -21.62
CA TYR A 217 17.05 8.14 -22.56
C TYR A 217 18.12 8.94 -21.83
N GLY A 218 17.75 9.78 -20.86
CA GLY A 218 18.69 10.53 -20.04
C GLY A 218 19.70 9.61 -19.33
N GLN A 219 19.22 8.58 -18.63
CA GLN A 219 20.09 7.62 -17.94
C GLN A 219 21.01 6.86 -18.90
N TYR A 220 20.51 6.48 -20.08
CA TYR A 220 21.34 5.84 -21.10
C TYR A 220 22.45 6.76 -21.64
N LEU A 221 22.21 8.07 -21.78
CA LEU A 221 23.26 8.99 -22.23
C LEU A 221 24.43 9.10 -21.24
N VAL A 222 24.17 8.90 -19.95
CA VAL A 222 25.20 8.99 -18.89
C VAL A 222 25.89 7.65 -18.67
N HIS A 223 25.11 6.59 -18.53
CA HIS A 223 25.58 5.28 -18.05
C HIS A 223 25.66 4.22 -19.17
N GLY A 224 25.18 4.55 -20.37
CA GLY A 224 25.25 3.69 -21.54
C GLY A 224 24.51 2.36 -21.37
N LYS A 225 25.10 1.31 -21.95
CA LYS A 225 24.55 -0.05 -21.98
C LYS A 225 24.37 -0.65 -20.58
N GLU A 226 25.26 -0.32 -19.65
CA GLU A 226 25.28 -0.90 -18.30
C GLU A 226 23.97 -0.62 -17.54
N PHE A 227 23.48 0.62 -17.63
CA PHE A 227 22.18 0.98 -17.05
C PHE A 227 21.03 0.18 -17.68
N MET A 228 21.04 0.00 -19.00
CA MET A 228 19.98 -0.73 -19.69
C MET A 228 19.98 -2.21 -19.31
N ASP A 229 21.15 -2.83 -19.18
CA ASP A 229 21.28 -4.21 -18.73
C ASP A 229 20.70 -4.38 -17.31
N THR A 230 21.06 -3.49 -16.38
CA THR A 230 20.53 -3.50 -15.01
C THR A 230 19.02 -3.25 -14.99
N PHE A 231 18.52 -2.28 -15.75
CA PHE A 231 17.08 -2.01 -15.88
C PHE A 231 16.32 -3.26 -16.34
N MET A 232 16.85 -3.96 -17.34
CA MET A 232 16.24 -5.18 -17.86
C MET A 232 16.26 -6.32 -16.83
N ILE A 233 17.37 -6.49 -16.11
CA ILE A 233 17.51 -7.48 -15.03
C ILE A 233 16.47 -7.23 -13.94
N ASP A 234 16.43 -6.01 -13.40
CA ASP A 234 15.57 -5.67 -12.27
C ASP A 234 14.08 -5.71 -12.62
N ASN A 235 13.72 -5.32 -13.84
CA ASN A 235 12.31 -5.27 -14.22
C ASN A 235 11.79 -6.60 -14.77
N PHE A 236 12.59 -7.39 -15.50
CA PHE A 236 12.07 -8.58 -16.18
C PHE A 236 12.59 -9.91 -15.62
N TYR A 237 13.86 -9.98 -15.22
CA TYR A 237 14.48 -11.25 -14.81
C TYR A 237 14.38 -11.53 -13.31
N ARG A 238 14.37 -10.48 -12.48
CA ARG A 238 14.36 -10.58 -11.01
C ARG A 238 13.17 -11.33 -10.43
N TYR A 239 12.07 -11.46 -11.19
CA TYR A 239 10.92 -12.28 -10.80
C TYR A 239 11.27 -13.77 -10.61
N ILE A 240 12.21 -14.29 -11.41
CA ILE A 240 12.53 -15.72 -11.47
C ILE A 240 13.43 -16.14 -10.30
N LYS A 241 14.44 -15.34 -9.98
CA LYS A 241 15.42 -15.60 -8.90
C LYS A 241 16.14 -14.31 -8.49
N GLU A 242 16.87 -14.35 -7.39
CA GLU A 242 17.78 -13.25 -7.03
C GLU A 242 18.82 -12.99 -8.16
N PRO A 243 19.29 -11.74 -8.31
CA PRO A 243 20.43 -11.45 -9.17
C PRO A 243 21.71 -12.10 -8.61
N GLY A 244 22.60 -12.55 -9.49
CA GLY A 244 23.92 -13.08 -9.12
C GLY A 244 24.14 -14.58 -9.44
N GLU A 245 25.41 -14.97 -9.55
CA GLU A 245 25.81 -16.36 -9.72
C GLU A 245 25.49 -17.17 -8.44
N GLY A 246 24.92 -18.37 -8.61
CA GLY A 246 24.48 -19.20 -7.48
C GLY A 246 23.26 -18.68 -6.70
N ALA A 247 22.57 -17.66 -7.23
CA ALA A 247 21.39 -17.07 -6.61
C ALA A 247 20.31 -18.11 -6.25
N LYS A 248 19.81 -18.02 -5.01
CA LYS A 248 18.77 -18.91 -4.48
C LYS A 248 17.40 -18.54 -5.06
N THR A 249 16.58 -19.56 -5.25
CA THR A 249 15.15 -19.41 -5.54
C THR A 249 14.35 -19.63 -4.25
N TYR A 250 13.43 -18.71 -3.95
CA TYR A 250 12.64 -18.74 -2.71
C TYR A 250 11.23 -19.32 -2.94
N HIS A 251 10.96 -20.49 -2.37
CA HIS A 251 9.70 -21.23 -2.55
C HIS A 251 8.65 -21.01 -1.45
N ASN A 252 8.67 -19.87 -0.76
CA ASN A 252 7.68 -19.57 0.28
C ASN A 252 6.39 -18.97 -0.33
N TYR A 253 5.44 -19.82 -0.72
CA TYR A 253 4.22 -19.39 -1.43
C TYR A 253 3.15 -18.74 -0.53
N TYR A 254 3.24 -18.93 0.79
CA TYR A 254 2.17 -18.59 1.73
C TYR A 254 2.42 -17.31 2.54
N VAL A 255 3.66 -16.80 2.60
CA VAL A 255 3.99 -15.64 3.44
C VAL A 255 3.20 -14.37 3.08
N PHE A 256 2.89 -14.14 1.81
CA PHE A 256 2.12 -12.96 1.42
C PHE A 256 0.66 -12.99 1.88
N ILE A 257 0.06 -14.17 2.02
CA ILE A 257 -1.27 -14.31 2.62
C ILE A 257 -1.23 -13.85 4.09
N LEU A 258 -0.17 -14.23 4.82
CA LEU A 258 0.03 -13.76 6.18
C LEU A 258 0.27 -12.25 6.23
N TYR A 259 1.06 -11.68 5.31
CA TYR A 259 1.28 -10.23 5.24
C TYR A 259 0.00 -9.45 4.92
N VAL A 260 -0.89 -9.96 4.06
CA VAL A 260 -2.21 -9.35 3.87
C VAL A 260 -3.01 -9.38 5.17
N PHE A 261 -2.98 -10.50 5.89
CA PHE A 261 -3.68 -10.64 7.16
C PHE A 261 -3.16 -9.65 8.23
N PHE A 262 -1.84 -9.57 8.44
CA PHE A 262 -1.24 -8.60 9.35
C PHE A 262 -1.45 -7.15 8.89
N GLY A 263 -1.34 -6.92 7.59
CA GLY A 263 -1.49 -5.61 7.01
C GLY A 263 -2.89 -5.02 7.18
N LEU A 264 -3.91 -5.87 7.24
CA LEU A 264 -5.29 -5.45 7.46
C LEU A 264 -5.65 -5.18 8.92
N ILE A 265 -4.75 -5.40 9.89
CA ILE A 265 -5.00 -5.07 11.30
C ILE A 265 -5.44 -3.60 11.38
N PRO A 266 -6.57 -3.28 12.05
CA PRO A 266 -7.38 -4.13 12.96
C PRO A 266 -8.49 -4.98 12.33
N HIS A 267 -8.67 -4.93 11.02
CA HIS A 267 -9.79 -5.53 10.27
C HIS A 267 -9.56 -6.99 9.84
N SER A 268 -8.44 -7.60 10.21
CA SER A 268 -8.03 -8.92 9.75
C SER A 268 -9.08 -10.01 10.01
N PHE A 269 -9.76 -9.97 11.16
CA PHE A 269 -10.81 -10.93 11.48
C PHE A 269 -12.06 -10.77 10.60
N VAL A 270 -12.34 -9.57 10.09
CA VAL A 270 -13.42 -9.34 9.11
C VAL A 270 -13.15 -10.17 7.86
N VAL A 271 -11.90 -10.15 7.37
CA VAL A 271 -11.49 -10.93 6.19
C VAL A 271 -11.70 -12.42 6.40
N LEU A 272 -11.27 -12.97 7.56
CA LEU A 272 -11.43 -14.39 7.86
C LEU A 272 -12.91 -14.78 7.79
N ILE A 273 -13.78 -14.08 8.51
CA ILE A 273 -15.18 -14.50 8.58
C ILE A 273 -15.88 -14.27 7.24
N SER A 274 -15.63 -13.15 6.57
CA SER A 274 -16.31 -12.79 5.33
C SER A 274 -15.91 -13.70 4.18
N ILE A 275 -14.62 -14.02 3.99
CA ILE A 275 -14.19 -14.88 2.86
C ILE A 275 -14.60 -16.34 3.04
N PHE A 276 -14.67 -16.86 4.28
CA PHE A 276 -15.07 -18.27 4.51
C PHE A 276 -16.59 -18.52 4.48
N GLN A 277 -17.40 -17.51 4.19
CA GLN A 277 -18.85 -17.68 4.00
C GLN A 277 -19.20 -18.11 2.58
N LYS A 278 -19.97 -19.20 2.43
CA LYS A 278 -20.48 -19.67 1.14
C LYS A 278 -21.21 -18.57 0.35
N LYS A 279 -21.99 -17.72 1.04
CA LYS A 279 -22.75 -16.63 0.40
C LYS A 279 -21.84 -15.57 -0.23
N THR A 280 -20.66 -15.31 0.35
CA THR A 280 -19.68 -14.36 -0.18
C THR A 280 -19.21 -14.76 -1.57
N TRP A 281 -18.89 -16.04 -1.77
CA TRP A 281 -18.46 -16.55 -3.08
C TRP A 281 -19.57 -16.47 -4.12
N SER A 282 -20.81 -16.77 -3.72
CA SER A 282 -21.97 -16.57 -4.59
C SER A 282 -22.13 -15.10 -5.00
N ASN A 283 -21.97 -14.17 -4.07
CA ASN A 283 -22.03 -12.73 -4.36
C ASN A 283 -20.91 -12.31 -5.34
N ILE A 284 -19.69 -12.84 -5.16
CA ILE A 284 -18.55 -12.53 -6.05
C ILE A 284 -18.83 -13.04 -7.47
N ILE A 285 -19.26 -14.29 -7.61
CA ILE A 285 -19.54 -14.89 -8.92
C ILE A 285 -20.68 -14.17 -9.64
N ASN A 286 -21.66 -13.64 -8.91
CA ASN A 286 -22.83 -13.00 -9.51
C ASN A 286 -22.71 -11.49 -9.70
N ASN A 287 -21.67 -10.85 -9.15
CA ASN A 287 -21.50 -9.40 -9.21
C ASN A 287 -20.22 -9.00 -9.97
N LYS A 288 -20.39 -8.43 -11.18
CA LYS A 288 -19.27 -7.97 -12.03
C LYS A 288 -18.34 -6.97 -11.34
N VAL A 289 -18.85 -6.11 -10.46
CA VAL A 289 -18.02 -5.18 -9.69
C VAL A 289 -17.13 -5.96 -8.74
N TYR A 290 -17.65 -6.95 -8.02
CA TYR A 290 -16.84 -7.79 -7.14
C TYR A 290 -15.80 -8.60 -7.92
N GLN A 291 -16.17 -9.18 -9.06
CA GLN A 291 -15.21 -9.82 -9.97
C GLN A 291 -14.11 -8.85 -10.38
N SER A 292 -14.46 -7.59 -10.66
CA SER A 292 -13.50 -6.54 -11.03
C SER A 292 -12.56 -6.21 -9.87
N LEU A 293 -13.06 -6.11 -8.63
CA LEU A 293 -12.20 -5.87 -7.46
C LEU A 293 -11.24 -7.05 -7.25
N PHE A 294 -11.72 -8.29 -7.37
CA PHE A 294 -10.88 -9.50 -7.29
C PHE A 294 -9.83 -9.55 -8.39
N ALA A 295 -10.20 -9.20 -9.63
CA ALA A 295 -9.26 -9.13 -10.75
C ALA A 295 -8.15 -8.10 -10.53
N ALA A 296 -8.36 -7.09 -9.69
CA ALA A 296 -7.36 -6.07 -9.40
C ALA A 296 -6.34 -6.49 -8.34
N PHE A 297 -6.74 -7.22 -7.29
CA PHE A 297 -5.84 -7.57 -6.18
C PHE A 297 -5.36 -9.03 -6.20
N LEU A 298 -6.18 -9.97 -6.67
CA LEU A 298 -5.86 -11.40 -6.57
C LEU A 298 -4.66 -11.79 -7.46
N PRO A 299 -4.54 -11.29 -8.71
CA PRO A 299 -3.33 -11.53 -9.49
C PRO A 299 -2.08 -11.00 -8.82
N CYS A 300 -2.13 -9.85 -8.14
CA CYS A 300 -0.99 -9.33 -7.38
C CYS A 300 -0.55 -10.34 -6.32
N LEU A 301 -1.51 -10.85 -5.53
CA LEU A 301 -1.23 -11.86 -4.50
C LEU A 301 -0.62 -13.13 -5.10
N ILE A 302 -1.17 -13.63 -6.20
CA ILE A 302 -0.67 -14.85 -6.86
C ILE A 302 0.73 -14.61 -7.43
N VAL A 303 0.91 -13.60 -8.28
CA VAL A 303 2.19 -13.34 -8.96
C VAL A 303 3.31 -13.17 -7.94
N PHE A 304 3.13 -12.34 -6.91
CA PHE A 304 4.17 -12.17 -5.89
C PHE A 304 4.36 -13.44 -5.05
N SER A 305 3.30 -14.18 -4.69
CA SER A 305 3.46 -15.46 -3.96
C SER A 305 4.31 -16.48 -4.72
N PHE A 306 4.17 -16.52 -6.05
CA PHE A 306 4.88 -17.47 -6.89
C PHE A 306 6.20 -16.94 -7.46
N SER A 307 6.63 -15.72 -7.10
CA SER A 307 7.95 -15.22 -7.49
C SER A 307 9.06 -16.00 -6.78
N GLY A 308 10.15 -16.27 -7.51
CA GLY A 308 11.36 -16.90 -6.96
C GLY A 308 12.30 -15.94 -6.26
N HIS A 309 12.01 -14.63 -6.31
CA HIS A 309 12.68 -13.55 -5.56
C HIS A 309 12.40 -13.61 -4.05
N VAL A 310 13.27 -12.98 -3.25
CA VAL A 310 13.05 -12.80 -1.81
C VAL A 310 11.74 -12.04 -1.57
N LYS A 311 10.97 -12.52 -0.60
CA LYS A 311 9.63 -11.99 -0.34
C LYS A 311 9.72 -10.91 0.72
N LEU A 312 9.66 -9.65 0.28
CA LEU A 312 9.64 -8.49 1.15
C LEU A 312 8.20 -8.07 1.44
N GLY A 313 7.90 -7.75 2.70
CA GLY A 313 6.54 -7.39 3.16
C GLY A 313 5.83 -6.36 2.30
N ARG A 314 6.58 -5.40 1.77
CA ARG A 314 6.08 -4.29 0.94
C ARG A 314 5.58 -4.70 -0.46
N TYR A 315 6.02 -5.82 -1.01
CA TYR A 315 5.60 -6.24 -2.36
C TYR A 315 4.11 -6.52 -2.46
N ILE A 316 3.45 -6.79 -1.33
CA ILE A 316 2.01 -7.07 -1.32
C ILE A 316 1.14 -5.81 -1.25
N ALA A 317 1.74 -4.61 -1.25
CA ALA A 317 1.04 -3.34 -1.12
C ALA A 317 -0.11 -3.16 -2.13
N TYR A 318 0.08 -3.64 -3.37
CA TYR A 318 -0.91 -3.58 -4.46
C TYR A 318 -2.24 -4.29 -4.15
N VAL A 319 -2.26 -5.20 -3.15
CA VAL A 319 -3.46 -5.95 -2.79
C VAL A 319 -4.47 -5.09 -2.03
N PHE A 320 -3.98 -4.24 -1.12
CA PHE A 320 -4.82 -3.62 -0.10
C PHE A 320 -5.93 -2.72 -0.64
N PRO A 321 -5.70 -1.78 -1.58
CA PRO A 321 -6.72 -0.79 -1.92
C PRO A 321 -8.02 -1.41 -2.47
N MET A 322 -7.91 -2.35 -3.42
CA MET A 322 -9.07 -2.99 -4.04
C MET A 322 -9.69 -4.07 -3.14
N LEU A 323 -8.87 -4.77 -2.35
CA LEU A 323 -9.37 -5.68 -1.31
C LEU A 323 -10.20 -4.91 -0.27
N ILE A 324 -9.75 -3.73 0.16
CA ILE A 324 -10.45 -2.89 1.13
C ILE A 324 -11.78 -2.40 0.56
N LEU A 325 -11.82 -1.94 -0.70
CA LEU A 325 -13.10 -1.61 -1.35
C LEU A 325 -14.10 -2.77 -1.31
N PHE A 326 -13.64 -3.98 -1.63
CA PHE A 326 -14.47 -5.18 -1.56
C PHE A 326 -14.96 -5.45 -0.13
N LEU A 327 -14.04 -5.47 0.83
CA LEU A 327 -14.34 -5.76 2.24
C LEU A 327 -15.31 -4.73 2.82
N SER A 328 -15.14 -3.45 2.53
CA SER A 328 -16.00 -2.40 3.06
C SER A 328 -17.42 -2.49 2.53
N HIS A 329 -17.59 -2.70 1.22
CA HIS A 329 -18.93 -2.88 0.66
C HIS A 329 -19.58 -4.18 1.17
N HIS A 330 -18.83 -5.28 1.21
CA HIS A 330 -19.35 -6.55 1.73
C HIS A 330 -19.74 -6.46 3.21
N LEU A 331 -18.88 -5.81 4.03
CA LEU A 331 -19.12 -5.58 5.44
C LEU A 331 -20.40 -4.76 5.66
N PHE A 332 -20.57 -3.69 4.87
CA PHE A 332 -21.72 -2.80 4.96
C PHE A 332 -23.04 -3.47 4.54
N GLU A 333 -23.05 -4.17 3.42
CA GLU A 333 -24.28 -4.72 2.83
C GLU A 333 -24.72 -6.03 3.48
N PHE A 334 -23.78 -6.88 3.88
CA PHE A 334 -24.09 -8.27 4.25
C PHE A 334 -23.74 -8.63 5.69
N ASP A 335 -22.59 -8.18 6.18
CA ASP A 335 -22.03 -8.73 7.41
C ASP A 335 -22.48 -7.99 8.67
N LEU A 336 -22.44 -6.65 8.68
CA LEU A 336 -22.75 -5.86 9.89
C LEU A 336 -24.16 -6.12 10.41
N MET A 337 -25.14 -6.36 9.52
CA MET A 337 -26.52 -6.64 9.92
C MET A 337 -26.79 -8.13 10.21
N ASN A 338 -25.85 -9.02 9.90
CA ASN A 338 -26.02 -10.46 10.11
C ASN A 338 -25.60 -10.88 11.53
N GLU A 339 -26.58 -11.24 12.36
CA GLU A 339 -26.33 -11.63 13.76
C GLU A 339 -25.45 -12.89 13.90
N LYS A 340 -25.63 -13.89 13.03
CA LYS A 340 -24.81 -15.12 13.05
C LYS A 340 -23.35 -14.80 12.74
N TRP A 341 -23.12 -13.88 11.80
CA TRP A 341 -21.79 -13.38 11.49
C TRP A 341 -21.18 -12.65 12.70
N ARG A 342 -21.92 -11.71 13.30
CA ARG A 342 -21.48 -10.97 14.51
C ARG A 342 -21.25 -11.85 15.74
N LYS A 343 -21.79 -13.07 15.80
CA LYS A 343 -21.46 -14.04 16.87
C LYS A 343 -20.11 -14.73 16.61
N LYS A 344 -19.78 -14.99 15.34
CA LYS A 344 -18.51 -15.60 14.93
C LYS A 344 -17.30 -14.67 15.07
N THR A 345 -17.53 -13.35 15.17
CA THR A 345 -16.45 -12.37 15.34
C THR A 345 -15.63 -12.57 16.60
N LEU A 346 -16.22 -13.08 17.68
CA LEU A 346 -15.47 -13.40 18.90
C LEU A 346 -14.38 -14.45 18.64
N ILE A 347 -14.77 -15.58 18.03
CA ILE A 347 -13.84 -16.67 17.72
C ILE A 347 -12.73 -16.16 16.79
N ALA A 348 -13.09 -15.47 15.72
CA ALA A 348 -12.10 -14.94 14.78
C ALA A 348 -11.18 -13.90 15.41
N THR A 349 -11.69 -13.05 16.31
CA THR A 349 -10.89 -12.08 17.07
C THR A 349 -9.90 -12.80 17.97
N LEU A 350 -10.35 -13.80 18.74
CA LEU A 350 -9.48 -14.61 19.60
C LEU A 350 -8.42 -15.36 18.78
N SER A 351 -8.78 -15.98 17.66
CA SER A 351 -7.83 -16.63 16.76
C SER A 351 -6.78 -15.65 16.22
N THR A 352 -7.20 -14.43 15.87
CA THR A 352 -6.31 -13.36 15.40
C THR A 352 -5.32 -12.97 16.50
N LEU A 353 -5.82 -12.73 17.72
CA LEU A 353 -4.98 -12.37 18.88
C LEU A 353 -4.00 -13.49 19.23
N VAL A 354 -4.42 -14.76 19.21
CA VAL A 354 -3.52 -15.91 19.43
C VAL A 354 -2.41 -15.96 18.39
N LEU A 355 -2.74 -15.79 17.10
CA LEU A 355 -1.75 -15.76 16.02
C LEU A 355 -0.73 -14.62 16.20
N ILE A 356 -1.20 -13.45 16.60
CA ILE A 356 -0.36 -12.29 16.92
C ILE A 356 0.55 -12.59 18.11
N CYS A 357 0.01 -13.15 19.21
CA CYS A 357 0.79 -13.53 20.38
C CYS A 357 1.89 -14.54 20.05
N ILE A 358 1.59 -15.57 19.23
CA ILE A 358 2.59 -16.53 18.76
C ILE A 358 3.67 -15.83 17.95
N THR A 359 3.26 -14.94 17.04
CA THR A 359 4.21 -14.21 16.17
C THR A 359 5.11 -13.28 16.99
N PHE A 360 4.57 -12.55 17.96
CA PHE A 360 5.38 -11.74 18.87
C PHE A 360 6.26 -12.57 19.77
N GLY A 361 5.80 -13.72 20.28
CA GLY A 361 6.62 -14.65 21.04
C GLY A 361 7.84 -15.14 20.23
N LEU A 362 7.65 -15.47 18.96
CA LEU A 362 8.72 -15.86 18.05
C LEU A 362 9.69 -14.69 17.75
N LEU A 363 9.18 -13.47 17.61
CA LEU A 363 10.03 -12.29 17.40
C LEU A 363 10.87 -11.97 18.64
N ILE A 364 10.27 -12.00 19.84
CA ILE A 364 10.98 -11.80 21.11
C ILE A 364 12.04 -12.88 21.30
N TYR A 365 11.72 -14.14 20.98
CA TYR A 365 12.69 -15.24 21.03
C TYR A 365 13.86 -15.06 20.05
N LYS A 366 13.60 -14.54 18.86
CA LYS A 366 14.62 -14.34 17.81
C LYS A 366 15.48 -13.10 18.04
N PHE A 367 14.95 -12.06 18.69
CA PHE A 367 15.61 -10.77 18.91
C PHE A 367 15.63 -10.40 20.40
N PRO A 368 16.19 -11.26 21.27
CA PRO A 368 16.09 -11.07 22.72
C PRO A 368 16.83 -9.83 23.21
N LYS A 369 17.92 -9.45 22.53
CA LYS A 369 18.72 -8.26 22.86
C LYS A 369 17.98 -6.99 22.49
N GLU A 370 17.45 -6.90 21.28
CA GLU A 370 16.70 -5.73 20.81
C GLU A 370 15.42 -5.53 21.64
N CYS A 371 14.75 -6.62 22.02
CA CYS A 371 13.58 -6.57 22.88
C CYS A 371 13.91 -6.15 24.33
N SER A 372 15.07 -6.53 24.87
CA SER A 372 15.49 -6.12 26.21
C SER A 372 15.97 -4.67 26.25
N GLU A 373 16.56 -4.18 25.17
CA GLU A 373 17.00 -2.79 25.02
C GLU A 373 15.85 -1.80 24.79
N ALA A 374 14.74 -2.23 24.19
CA ALA A 374 13.59 -1.37 23.86
C ALA A 374 12.24 -1.93 24.35
N PRO A 375 12.05 -2.10 25.68
CA PRO A 375 10.85 -2.71 26.24
C PRO A 375 9.58 -1.85 26.01
N LEU A 376 9.69 -0.52 25.96
CA LEU A 376 8.54 0.32 25.65
C LEU A 376 8.13 0.13 24.19
N MET A 377 9.09 0.01 23.27
CA MET A 377 8.79 -0.34 21.86
C MET A 377 8.01 -1.65 21.76
N VAL A 378 8.44 -2.70 22.48
CA VAL A 378 7.73 -3.99 22.50
C VAL A 378 6.30 -3.84 23.01
N LEU A 379 6.10 -3.16 24.14
CA LEU A 379 4.76 -2.88 24.68
C LEU A 379 3.92 -2.03 23.73
N GLY A 380 4.53 -1.05 23.07
CA GLY A 380 3.90 -0.21 22.06
C GLY A 380 3.44 -1.00 20.85
N ILE A 381 4.25 -1.93 20.34
CA ILE A 381 3.91 -2.83 19.23
C ILE A 381 2.73 -3.74 19.62
N ILE A 382 2.75 -4.30 20.83
CA ILE A 382 1.63 -5.11 21.34
C ILE A 382 0.38 -4.23 21.44
N GLY A 383 0.49 -3.02 21.97
CA GLY A 383 -0.62 -2.07 22.11
C GLY A 383 -1.24 -1.65 20.77
N VAL A 384 -0.42 -1.25 19.80
CA VAL A 384 -0.88 -0.78 18.48
C VAL A 384 -1.52 -1.88 17.64
N VAL A 385 -1.28 -3.15 17.99
CA VAL A 385 -1.90 -4.29 17.34
C VAL A 385 -3.14 -4.77 18.10
N CYS A 386 -3.01 -5.07 19.39
CA CYS A 386 -4.07 -5.70 20.18
C CYS A 386 -5.22 -4.74 20.51
N ILE A 387 -4.93 -3.49 20.90
CA ILE A 387 -5.97 -2.53 21.31
C ILE A 387 -6.91 -2.20 20.14
N PRO A 388 -6.42 -1.92 18.91
CA PRO A 388 -7.28 -1.69 17.75
C PRO A 388 -8.15 -2.89 17.38
N ILE A 389 -7.62 -4.12 17.49
CA ILE A 389 -8.39 -5.35 17.23
C ILE A 389 -9.54 -5.49 18.22
N ILE A 390 -9.25 -5.34 19.53
CA ILE A 390 -10.27 -5.41 20.58
C ILE A 390 -11.31 -4.30 20.41
N THR A 391 -10.85 -3.08 20.12
CA THR A 391 -11.72 -1.93 19.85
C THR A 391 -12.65 -2.21 18.67
N MET A 392 -12.12 -2.72 17.56
CA MET A 392 -12.92 -3.06 16.39
C MET A 392 -13.91 -4.20 16.67
N PHE A 393 -13.53 -5.20 17.45
CA PHE A 393 -14.44 -6.24 17.92
C PHE A 393 -15.60 -5.66 18.73
N ILE A 394 -15.33 -4.76 19.69
CA ILE A 394 -16.35 -4.09 20.50
C ILE A 394 -17.29 -3.25 19.62
N ILE A 395 -16.74 -2.52 18.65
CA ILE A 395 -17.53 -1.73 17.69
C ILE A 395 -18.48 -2.63 16.90
N ILE A 396 -17.97 -3.71 16.31
CA ILE A 396 -18.79 -4.63 15.51
C ILE A 396 -19.81 -5.37 16.39
N ARG A 397 -19.47 -5.74 17.62
CA ARG A 397 -20.37 -6.50 18.48
C ARG A 397 -21.50 -5.63 19.02
N ASN A 398 -21.18 -4.44 19.53
CA ASN A 398 -22.08 -3.63 20.34
C ASN A 398 -22.63 -2.40 19.60
N ASN A 399 -21.94 -1.93 18.56
CA ASN A 399 -22.22 -0.65 17.91
C ASN A 399 -22.35 -0.74 16.38
N HIS A 400 -22.59 -1.94 15.83
CA HIS A 400 -22.60 -2.19 14.38
C HIS A 400 -23.51 -1.26 13.56
N GLU A 401 -24.72 -0.94 14.04
CA GLU A 401 -25.65 -0.05 13.33
C GLU A 401 -25.11 1.39 13.26
N LYS A 402 -24.71 1.95 14.41
CA LYS A 402 -24.11 3.29 14.48
C LYS A 402 -22.81 3.38 13.70
N PHE A 403 -22.00 2.32 13.73
CA PHE A 403 -20.76 2.22 12.96
C PHE A 403 -21.02 2.17 11.45
N ARG A 404 -22.03 1.41 11.03
CA ARG A 404 -22.48 1.33 9.63
C ARG A 404 -22.90 2.71 9.12
N GLU A 405 -23.65 3.47 9.91
CA GLU A 405 -24.14 4.79 9.54
C GLU A 405 -23.05 5.87 9.56
N ASN A 406 -22.20 5.85 10.60
CA ASN A 406 -21.21 6.89 10.86
C ASN A 406 -19.88 6.33 11.41
N ALA A 407 -19.10 5.68 10.53
CA ALA A 407 -17.77 5.17 10.87
C ALA A 407 -16.81 6.27 11.38
N THR A 408 -17.04 7.55 11.03
CA THR A 408 -16.18 8.68 11.47
C THR A 408 -16.14 8.83 12.98
N ALA A 409 -17.24 8.55 13.67
CA ALA A 409 -17.35 8.67 15.13
C ALA A 409 -16.37 7.75 15.89
N TYR A 410 -15.82 6.75 15.21
CA TYR A 410 -14.96 5.73 15.81
C TYR A 410 -13.48 5.92 15.48
N LEU A 411 -13.07 7.00 14.83
CA LEU A 411 -11.65 7.26 14.51
C LEU A 411 -10.80 7.55 15.75
N LEU A 412 -11.36 8.22 16.75
CA LEU A 412 -10.60 8.75 17.89
C LEU A 412 -9.83 7.67 18.68
N PRO A 413 -10.40 6.50 19.02
CA PRO A 413 -9.64 5.45 19.69
C PRO A 413 -8.40 4.99 18.90
N PHE A 414 -8.53 4.82 17.59
CA PHE A 414 -7.40 4.44 16.72
C PHE A 414 -6.35 5.55 16.64
N LEU A 415 -6.80 6.81 16.66
CA LEU A 415 -5.90 7.97 16.63
C LEU A 415 -5.01 7.97 17.86
N LEU A 416 -5.63 7.85 19.04
CA LEU A 416 -4.92 7.88 20.32
C LEU A 416 -3.92 6.73 20.44
N VAL A 417 -4.32 5.51 20.05
CA VAL A 417 -3.43 4.34 20.09
C VAL A 417 -2.24 4.51 19.13
N GLN A 418 -2.49 4.95 17.90
CA GLN A 418 -1.43 5.18 16.92
C GLN A 418 -0.50 6.31 17.37
N LEU A 419 -1.03 7.44 17.84
CA LEU A 419 -0.22 8.56 18.34
C LEU A 419 0.66 8.15 19.52
N LEU A 420 0.12 7.36 20.45
CA LEU A 420 0.89 6.82 21.57
C LEU A 420 2.02 5.92 21.06
N PHE A 421 1.73 4.97 20.17
CA PHE A 421 2.71 4.07 19.60
C PHE A 421 3.84 4.82 18.89
N TRP A 422 3.50 5.76 18.01
CA TRP A 422 4.50 6.52 17.27
C TRP A 422 5.31 7.45 18.18
N SER A 423 4.74 7.94 19.28
CA SER A 423 5.48 8.69 20.31
C SER A 423 6.46 7.80 21.08
N ILE A 424 6.05 6.59 21.42
CA ILE A 424 6.95 5.58 22.02
C ILE A 424 8.09 5.24 21.06
N LEU A 425 7.79 5.00 19.78
CA LEU A 425 8.81 4.65 18.80
C LEU A 425 9.83 5.79 18.60
N ALA A 426 9.36 7.04 18.55
CA ALA A 426 10.26 8.19 18.45
C ALA A 426 11.13 8.35 19.70
N TYR A 427 10.57 8.14 20.89
CA TYR A 427 11.35 8.10 22.13
C TYR A 427 12.44 7.01 22.05
N GLU A 428 12.06 5.78 21.73
CA GLU A 428 12.98 4.63 21.66
C GLU A 428 14.05 4.82 20.58
N SER A 429 13.76 5.54 19.49
CA SER A 429 14.73 5.82 18.43
C SER A 429 15.96 6.64 18.85
N VAL A 430 15.90 7.26 20.04
CA VAL A 430 17.00 8.05 20.62
C VAL A 430 17.65 7.33 21.81
N HIS A 431 16.97 6.35 22.41
CA HIS A 431 17.39 5.70 23.66
C HIS A 431 17.85 4.25 23.46
N ALA A 432 17.27 3.52 22.51
CA ALA A 432 17.67 2.16 22.21
C ALA A 432 18.92 2.13 21.31
N SER A 433 19.98 1.47 21.79
CA SER A 433 21.31 1.54 21.15
C SER A 433 21.29 1.10 19.69
N PHE A 434 20.55 0.03 19.37
CA PHE A 434 20.43 -0.47 18.01
C PHE A 434 19.69 0.51 17.10
N LEU A 435 18.64 1.20 17.57
CA LEU A 435 17.93 2.20 16.78
C LEU A 435 18.78 3.46 16.56
N THR A 436 19.50 3.92 17.58
CA THR A 436 20.44 5.03 17.46
C THR A 436 21.49 4.75 16.39
N SER A 437 22.05 3.53 16.36
CA SER A 437 23.03 3.13 15.33
C SER A 437 22.49 3.16 13.90
N ILE A 438 21.20 2.88 13.71
CA ILE A 438 20.54 2.94 12.40
C ILE A 438 20.30 4.40 12.06
N ARG A 439 19.71 5.16 12.98
CA ARG A 439 19.42 6.59 12.81
C ARG A 439 20.66 7.37 12.42
N ASP A 440 21.77 7.18 13.13
CA ASP A 440 23.00 7.94 12.89
C ASP A 440 23.60 7.64 11.51
N ARG A 441 23.52 6.38 11.03
CA ARG A 441 23.89 6.02 9.65
C ARG A 441 23.01 6.72 8.61
N VAL A 442 21.71 6.80 8.85
CA VAL A 442 20.80 7.51 7.93
C VAL A 442 21.04 9.03 7.99
N ILE A 443 21.31 9.61 9.17
CA ILE A 443 21.65 11.04 9.31
C ILE A 443 22.92 11.39 8.53
N GLN A 444 23.96 10.56 8.63
CA GLN A 444 25.21 10.73 7.86
C GLN A 444 24.99 10.70 6.34
N SER A 445 23.92 10.06 5.85
CA SER A 445 23.60 10.08 4.41
C SER A 445 22.87 11.37 3.97
N ILE A 446 22.25 12.10 4.91
CA ILE A 446 21.57 13.39 4.64
C ILE A 446 22.50 14.57 4.75
N TYR A 447 23.35 14.62 5.78
CA TYR A 447 24.24 15.74 6.04
C TYR A 447 25.63 15.40 5.54
#